data_AF-A0A522W7E2-F1
#
_entry.id   AF-A0A522W7E2-F1
#
_cell.length_a   1.000
_cell.length_b   1.000
_cell.length_c   1.000
_cell.angle_alpha   90.00
_cell.angle_beta   90.00
_cell.angle_gamma   90.00
#
_symmetry.space_group_name_H-M   'P 1'
#
loop_
_entity.id
_entity.type
_entity.pdbx_description
1 polymer ?
#
loop_
_entity_poly.entity_id
_entity_poly.type
_entity_poly.pdbx_seq_one_letter_code
_entity_poly.pdbx_strand_id
1 'polypeptide(L)'
;MEGFEGNKIRYMGSSVAKSAPCDDEVNSVAFSLKEGDKGFIAIRAFIIRPKSTDAFSFFLPVEWRGDMPFVDLESLWIPPFSDRLGALNYFGLMVEIDGIIYTTNLFDKDKEGKRYISNCNLLCKYLAGDVDADAVKSAATELIEEEEAKKRILELEERIKDLNKLLSEKDQIIYKKDKLMEDYRGRADKIIDAAETLYIDVNQQWFHRPAVKKALKDIDRAFIE
;
A
#
# COMPACT_ATOMS: atom_id res chain seq x y z
N MET A 1 -0.35 -10.86 28.42
CA MET A 1 -1.38 -11.90 28.68
C MET A 1 -0.92 -13.12 27.90
N GLU A 2 -0.54 -14.17 28.61
CA GLU A 2 -0.23 -15.47 27.98
C GLU A 2 -1.51 -15.99 27.33
N GLY A 3 -1.48 -16.20 26.02
CA GLY A 3 -2.62 -16.70 25.27
C GLY A 3 -2.91 -18.13 25.68
N PHE A 4 -4.16 -18.41 26.05
CA PHE A 4 -4.65 -19.76 26.36
C PHE A 4 -4.27 -20.73 25.20
N GLU A 5 -3.43 -21.73 25.48
CA GLU A 5 -3.21 -22.89 24.60
C GLU A 5 -4.43 -23.82 24.69
N GLY A 6 -5.55 -23.39 24.10
CA GLY A 6 -6.82 -24.11 24.11
C GLY A 6 -7.43 -24.24 22.72
N ASN A 7 -8.59 -24.89 22.65
CA ASN A 7 -9.41 -24.92 21.44
C ASN A 7 -9.73 -23.48 21.02
N LYS A 8 -9.53 -23.17 19.74
CA LYS A 8 -9.79 -21.85 19.17
C LYS A 8 -10.87 -21.92 18.11
N ILE A 9 -11.51 -20.79 17.88
CA ILE A 9 -12.44 -20.61 16.79
C ILE A 9 -11.82 -19.58 15.84
N ARG A 10 -11.68 -19.92 14.55
CA ARG A 10 -11.48 -18.91 13.51
C ARG A 10 -12.84 -18.47 13.01
N TYR A 11 -13.10 -17.18 13.10
CA TYR A 11 -14.31 -16.57 12.57
C TYR A 11 -14.11 -16.25 11.08
N MET A 12 -14.96 -16.82 10.22
CA MET A 12 -14.82 -16.74 8.77
C MET A 12 -15.75 -15.67 8.15
N GLY A 13 -16.85 -15.34 8.83
CA GLY A 13 -17.84 -14.38 8.34
C GLY A 13 -19.21 -14.57 9.00
N SER A 14 -20.13 -13.64 8.76
CA SER A 14 -21.52 -13.73 9.22
C SER A 14 -22.43 -12.87 8.36
N SER A 15 -23.72 -13.23 8.33
CA SER A 15 -24.76 -12.32 7.81
C SER A 15 -25.16 -11.25 8.84
N VAL A 16 -24.87 -11.47 10.13
CA VAL A 16 -25.24 -10.60 11.26
C VAL A 16 -24.08 -9.70 11.72
N ALA A 17 -24.35 -8.73 12.60
CA ALA A 17 -23.30 -7.89 13.18
C ALA A 17 -22.47 -8.66 14.23
N LYS A 18 -21.18 -8.34 14.35
CA LYS A 18 -20.19 -9.16 15.10
C LYS A 18 -19.10 -8.33 15.77
N SER A 19 -18.50 -8.89 16.83
CA SER A 19 -17.52 -8.20 17.69
C SER A 19 -16.04 -8.50 17.40
N ALA A 20 -15.72 -9.50 16.58
CA ALA A 20 -14.34 -9.92 16.30
C ALA A 20 -13.98 -9.69 14.83
N PRO A 21 -12.76 -9.31 14.44
CA PRO A 21 -12.35 -9.23 13.03
C PRO A 21 -12.39 -10.60 12.32
N CYS A 22 -12.40 -10.60 10.98
CA CYS A 22 -12.41 -11.84 10.18
C CYS A 22 -11.02 -12.50 10.21
N ASP A 23 -11.00 -13.83 10.07
CA ASP A 23 -9.81 -14.69 9.99
C ASP A 23 -8.94 -14.79 11.25
N ASP A 24 -9.25 -14.02 12.29
CA ASP A 24 -8.63 -14.12 13.61
C ASP A 24 -9.04 -15.41 14.33
N GLU A 25 -8.04 -16.07 14.94
CA GLU A 25 -8.25 -17.16 15.88
C GLU A 25 -8.56 -16.60 17.26
N VAL A 26 -9.80 -16.76 17.70
CA VAL A 26 -10.31 -16.20 18.96
C VAL A 26 -10.89 -17.30 19.84
N ASN A 27 -10.95 -17.03 21.15
CA ASN A 27 -11.58 -17.92 22.12
C ASN A 27 -13.11 -17.70 22.20
N SER A 28 -13.59 -16.55 21.73
CA SER A 28 -15.01 -16.17 21.80
C SER A 28 -15.33 -15.10 20.76
N VAL A 29 -16.55 -15.14 20.22
CA VAL A 29 -17.11 -14.10 19.35
C VAL A 29 -18.48 -13.71 19.90
N ALA A 30 -18.77 -12.42 19.98
CA ALA A 30 -20.11 -11.93 20.28
C ALA A 30 -20.79 -11.42 19.00
N PHE A 31 -22.11 -11.55 18.97
CA PHE A 31 -22.95 -11.18 17.84
C PHE A 31 -24.09 -10.28 18.31
N SER A 32 -24.53 -9.40 17.43
CA SER A 32 -25.72 -8.59 17.63
C SER A 32 -26.69 -8.87 16.49
N LEU A 33 -27.94 -9.07 16.88
CA LEU A 33 -29.07 -9.33 16.00
C LEU A 33 -30.20 -8.40 16.43
N LYS A 34 -31.05 -7.97 15.50
CA LYS A 34 -32.27 -7.25 15.88
C LYS A 34 -33.37 -8.25 16.22
N GLU A 35 -34.34 -7.79 17.00
CA GLU A 35 -35.52 -8.59 17.31
C GLU A 35 -36.24 -9.03 16.03
N GLY A 36 -36.53 -10.33 15.92
CA GLY A 36 -37.17 -10.95 14.77
C GLY A 36 -36.24 -11.33 13.60
N ASP A 37 -35.00 -10.85 13.58
CA ASP A 37 -34.05 -11.18 12.51
C ASP A 37 -33.53 -12.62 12.63
N LYS A 38 -33.04 -13.15 11.51
CA LYS A 38 -32.35 -14.43 11.40
C LYS A 38 -31.10 -14.29 10.55
N GLY A 39 -30.17 -15.21 10.73
CA GLY A 39 -28.94 -15.24 9.96
C GLY A 39 -28.10 -16.45 10.31
N PHE A 40 -26.80 -16.35 10.03
CA PHE A 40 -25.85 -17.38 10.39
C PHE A 40 -24.45 -16.80 10.61
N ILE A 41 -23.63 -17.62 11.25
CA ILE A 41 -22.21 -17.39 11.42
C ILE A 41 -21.43 -18.52 10.75
N ALA A 42 -20.38 -18.15 10.04
CA ALA A 42 -19.44 -19.07 9.45
C ALA A 42 -18.20 -19.13 10.35
N ILE A 43 -17.96 -20.30 10.94
CA ILE A 43 -16.84 -20.48 11.86
C ILE A 43 -16.07 -21.76 11.55
N ARG A 44 -14.84 -21.79 12.04
CA ARG A 44 -14.02 -22.98 12.06
C ARG A 44 -13.49 -23.25 13.46
N ALA A 45 -13.84 -24.39 14.03
CA ALA A 45 -13.37 -24.81 15.34
C ALA A 45 -12.12 -25.67 15.19
N PHE A 46 -11.07 -25.33 15.94
CA PHE A 46 -9.84 -26.11 16.04
C PHE A 46 -9.83 -26.86 17.36
N ILE A 47 -9.68 -28.17 17.28
CA ILE A 47 -9.52 -29.04 18.44
C ILE A 47 -8.08 -29.51 18.47
N ILE A 48 -7.32 -29.00 19.44
CA ILE A 48 -5.93 -29.40 19.65
C ILE A 48 -5.92 -30.70 20.46
N ARG A 49 -5.34 -31.75 19.88
CA ARG A 49 -5.09 -33.04 20.54
C ARG A 49 -3.59 -33.26 20.70
N PRO A 50 -3.14 -34.17 21.59
CA PRO A 50 -1.71 -34.39 21.82
C PRO A 50 -0.86 -34.75 20.59
N LYS A 51 -1.46 -35.23 19.50
CA LYS A 51 -0.75 -35.67 18.27
C LYS A 51 -1.38 -35.14 16.97
N SER A 52 -2.44 -34.34 17.06
CA SER A 52 -3.16 -33.84 15.88
C SER A 52 -3.88 -32.55 16.19
N THR A 53 -4.25 -31.82 15.15
CA THR A 53 -5.21 -30.72 15.25
C THR A 53 -6.34 -31.03 14.29
N ASP A 54 -7.53 -31.25 14.83
CA ASP A 54 -8.73 -31.43 14.03
C ASP A 54 -9.34 -30.06 13.76
N ALA A 55 -9.90 -29.86 12.57
CA ALA A 55 -10.54 -28.61 12.21
C ALA A 55 -11.89 -28.88 11.56
N PHE A 56 -12.93 -28.33 12.15
CA PHE A 56 -14.32 -28.51 11.72
C PHE A 56 -14.89 -27.16 11.31
N SER A 57 -15.55 -27.11 10.16
CA SER A 57 -16.14 -25.90 9.62
C SER A 57 -17.66 -25.97 9.75
N PHE A 58 -18.28 -24.89 10.20
CA PHE A 58 -19.71 -24.84 10.46
C PHE A 58 -20.33 -23.55 9.92
N PHE A 59 -21.52 -23.69 9.35
CA PHE A 59 -22.49 -22.61 9.23
C PHE A 59 -23.53 -22.80 10.32
N LEU A 60 -23.45 -21.99 11.37
CA LEU A 60 -24.33 -22.10 12.53
C LEU A 60 -25.46 -21.05 12.41
N PRO A 61 -26.74 -21.46 12.51
CA PRO A 61 -27.85 -20.52 12.48
C PRO A 61 -27.78 -19.61 13.70
N VAL A 62 -28.15 -18.34 13.49
CA VAL A 62 -28.39 -17.38 14.55
C VAL A 62 -29.77 -16.80 14.36
N GLU A 63 -30.58 -16.81 15.40
CA GLU A 63 -31.92 -16.24 15.36
C GLU A 63 -32.30 -15.64 16.70
N TRP A 64 -33.27 -14.72 16.67
CA TRP A 64 -33.86 -14.20 17.89
C TRP A 64 -34.83 -15.24 18.49
N ARG A 65 -34.56 -15.74 19.70
CA ARG A 65 -35.42 -16.68 20.42
C ARG A 65 -35.88 -16.07 21.75
N GLY A 66 -37.18 -15.82 21.88
CA GLY A 66 -37.72 -15.12 23.06
C GLY A 66 -37.19 -13.70 23.12
N ASP A 67 -36.48 -13.36 24.19
CA ASP A 67 -35.99 -12.00 24.48
C ASP A 67 -34.50 -11.80 24.15
N MET A 68 -33.82 -12.79 23.55
CA MET A 68 -32.39 -12.69 23.27
C MET A 68 -31.95 -13.39 21.97
N PRO A 69 -30.86 -12.93 21.35
CA PRO A 69 -30.25 -13.65 20.23
C PRO A 69 -29.66 -14.98 20.70
N PHE A 70 -29.82 -16.01 19.88
CA PHE A 70 -29.37 -17.36 20.15
C PHE A 70 -28.63 -17.95 18.94
N VAL A 71 -27.52 -18.64 19.20
CA VAL A 71 -26.78 -19.42 18.20
C VAL A 71 -27.16 -20.89 18.37
N ASP A 72 -27.71 -21.49 17.34
CA ASP A 72 -28.03 -22.92 17.35
C ASP A 72 -26.78 -23.75 17.03
N LEU A 73 -26.36 -24.59 17.98
CA LEU A 73 -25.18 -25.45 17.86
C LEU A 73 -25.54 -26.89 17.44
N GLU A 74 -26.83 -27.23 17.45
CA GLU A 74 -27.32 -28.58 17.15
C GLU A 74 -27.83 -28.67 15.70
N SER A 75 -28.26 -27.55 15.13
CA SER A 75 -28.74 -27.45 13.76
C SER A 75 -27.68 -26.92 12.81
N LEU A 76 -27.66 -27.45 11.58
CA LEU A 76 -26.93 -26.84 10.48
C LEU A 76 -27.76 -25.71 9.88
N TRP A 77 -27.12 -24.60 9.55
CA TRP A 77 -27.76 -23.59 8.73
C TRP A 77 -27.95 -24.11 7.31
N ILE A 78 -29.16 -23.96 6.79
CA ILE A 78 -29.51 -24.30 5.42
C ILE A 78 -29.78 -22.99 4.67
N PRO A 79 -29.10 -22.74 3.53
CA PRO A 79 -29.34 -21.55 2.75
C PRO A 79 -30.81 -21.48 2.30
N PRO A 80 -31.46 -20.30 2.39
CA PRO A 80 -32.83 -20.13 1.92
C PRO A 80 -32.95 -20.25 0.39
N PHE A 81 -31.84 -20.14 -0.33
CA PHE A 81 -31.75 -20.23 -1.79
C PHE A 81 -30.91 -21.44 -2.19
N SER A 82 -31.49 -22.39 -2.92
CA SER A 82 -30.84 -23.66 -3.27
C SER A 82 -29.68 -23.53 -4.26
N ASP A 83 -29.64 -22.43 -5.02
CA ASP A 83 -28.60 -22.08 -5.98
C ASP A 83 -27.40 -21.36 -5.35
N ARG A 84 -27.52 -20.92 -4.09
CA ARG A 84 -26.45 -20.22 -3.37
C ARG A 84 -25.68 -21.20 -2.50
N LEU A 85 -24.69 -21.86 -3.11
CA LEU A 85 -23.84 -22.84 -2.43
C LEU A 85 -22.58 -22.18 -1.85
N GLY A 86 -22.36 -22.38 -0.55
CA GLY A 86 -21.18 -21.92 0.17
C GLY A 86 -20.37 -23.09 0.72
N ALA A 87 -19.04 -22.95 0.72
CA ALA A 87 -18.13 -23.91 1.32
C ALA A 87 -17.07 -23.18 2.17
N LEU A 88 -16.76 -23.75 3.33
CA LEU A 88 -15.68 -23.28 4.19
C LEU A 88 -14.47 -24.18 4.02
N ASN A 89 -13.37 -23.61 3.55
CA ASN A 89 -12.10 -24.32 3.45
C ASN A 89 -11.14 -23.91 4.58
N TYR A 90 -9.87 -24.32 4.50
CA TYR A 90 -8.92 -24.05 5.57
C TYR A 90 -8.69 -22.55 5.84
N PHE A 91 -8.73 -21.73 4.79
CA PHE A 91 -8.25 -20.36 4.75
C PHE A 91 -9.32 -19.34 4.36
N GLY A 92 -10.55 -19.76 4.05
CA GLY A 92 -11.60 -18.85 3.63
C GLY A 92 -12.96 -19.49 3.40
N LEU A 93 -13.94 -18.61 3.21
CA LEU A 93 -15.26 -18.91 2.66
C LEU A 93 -15.20 -18.84 1.14
N MET A 94 -15.87 -19.77 0.47
CA MET A 94 -15.99 -19.87 -0.97
C MET A 94 -17.45 -19.92 -1.37
N VAL A 95 -17.80 -19.22 -2.44
CA VAL A 95 -19.14 -19.24 -3.05
C VAL A 95 -19.00 -19.25 -4.56
N GLU A 96 -19.81 -20.06 -5.23
CA GLU A 96 -19.85 -20.08 -6.70
C GLU A 96 -20.97 -19.18 -7.22
N ILE A 97 -20.64 -18.33 -8.20
CA ILE A 97 -21.59 -17.45 -8.90
C ILE A 97 -21.23 -17.51 -10.39
N ASP A 98 -22.17 -17.94 -11.23
CA ASP A 98 -22.00 -18.07 -12.69
C ASP A 98 -20.71 -18.82 -13.11
N GLY A 99 -20.35 -19.88 -12.37
CA GLY A 99 -19.15 -20.70 -12.62
C GLY A 99 -17.83 -20.09 -12.15
N ILE A 100 -17.86 -18.94 -11.46
CA ILE A 100 -16.68 -18.31 -10.85
C ILE A 100 -16.75 -18.47 -9.33
N ILE A 101 -15.63 -18.86 -8.72
CA ILE A 101 -15.53 -18.99 -7.26
C ILE A 101 -15.08 -17.67 -6.64
N TYR A 102 -15.94 -17.05 -5.85
CA TYR A 102 -15.60 -15.90 -5.02
C TYR A 102 -15.16 -16.40 -3.65
N THR A 103 -14.01 -15.92 -3.17
CA THR A 103 -13.38 -16.48 -1.98
C THR A 103 -12.75 -15.42 -1.08
N THR A 104 -12.83 -15.62 0.23
CA THR A 104 -12.11 -14.79 1.22
C THR A 104 -10.70 -15.31 1.49
N ASN A 105 -10.27 -16.37 0.80
CA ASN A 105 -8.92 -16.88 0.93
C ASN A 105 -7.94 -16.07 0.06
N LEU A 106 -7.08 -15.29 0.69
CA LEU A 106 -6.06 -14.49 0.00
C LEU A 106 -5.10 -15.34 -0.86
N PHE A 107 -4.83 -16.59 -0.47
CA PHE A 107 -3.96 -17.49 -1.23
C PHE A 107 -4.56 -17.98 -2.56
N ASP A 108 -5.85 -17.72 -2.78
CA ASP A 108 -6.55 -18.07 -4.01
C ASP A 108 -6.70 -16.86 -4.96
N LYS A 109 -6.22 -15.67 -4.59
CA LYS A 109 -6.49 -14.42 -5.32
C LYS A 109 -6.07 -14.44 -6.79
N ASP A 110 -4.93 -15.06 -7.09
CA ASP A 110 -4.34 -15.11 -8.44
C ASP A 110 -4.69 -16.39 -9.20
N LYS A 111 -5.56 -17.24 -8.64
CA LYS A 111 -5.89 -18.53 -9.26
C LYS A 111 -6.99 -18.37 -10.31
N GLU A 112 -6.82 -19.07 -11.41
CA GLU A 112 -7.82 -19.12 -12.48
C GLU A 112 -9.17 -19.62 -11.96
N GLY A 113 -10.26 -19.02 -12.46
CA GLY A 113 -11.62 -19.32 -12.02
C GLY A 113 -11.97 -18.82 -10.61
N LYS A 114 -11.06 -18.10 -9.93
CA LYS A 114 -11.29 -17.57 -8.59
C LYS A 114 -11.16 -16.05 -8.53
N ARG A 115 -11.90 -15.44 -7.61
CA ARG A 115 -11.84 -14.00 -7.31
C ARG A 115 -11.79 -13.80 -5.80
N TYR A 116 -10.80 -13.04 -5.35
CA TYR A 116 -10.66 -12.72 -3.93
C TYR A 116 -11.60 -11.58 -3.52
N ILE A 117 -12.22 -11.73 -2.35
CA ILE A 117 -13.05 -10.73 -1.71
C ILE A 117 -12.47 -10.45 -0.32
N SER A 118 -12.09 -9.20 -0.06
CA SER A 118 -11.55 -8.77 1.24
C SER A 118 -12.61 -8.71 2.34
N ASN A 119 -13.87 -8.42 1.99
CA ASN A 119 -14.97 -8.35 2.94
C ASN A 119 -15.59 -9.73 3.19
N CYS A 120 -15.16 -10.42 4.24
CA CYS A 120 -15.61 -11.80 4.48
C CYS A 120 -17.11 -11.92 4.84
N ASN A 121 -17.72 -10.84 5.33
CA ASN A 121 -19.15 -10.82 5.61
C ASN A 121 -20.00 -10.70 4.32
N LEU A 122 -19.44 -10.16 3.23
CA LEU A 122 -20.17 -9.96 1.98
C LEU A 122 -20.63 -11.30 1.39
N LEU A 123 -19.76 -12.31 1.38
CA LEU A 123 -20.13 -13.65 0.91
C LEU A 123 -21.19 -14.30 1.80
N CYS A 124 -21.14 -14.08 3.12
CA CYS A 124 -22.17 -14.58 4.04
C CYS A 124 -23.53 -13.90 3.80
N LYS A 125 -23.53 -12.57 3.58
CA LYS A 125 -24.73 -11.82 3.22
C LYS A 125 -25.31 -12.29 1.88
N TYR A 126 -24.46 -12.61 0.91
CA TYR A 126 -24.93 -13.18 -0.35
C TYR A 126 -25.60 -14.53 -0.13
N LEU A 127 -24.96 -15.44 0.63
CA LEU A 127 -25.56 -16.74 0.94
C LEU A 127 -26.89 -16.62 1.71
N ALA A 128 -27.01 -15.62 2.60
CA ALA A 128 -28.24 -15.33 3.35
C ALA A 128 -29.37 -14.74 2.49
N GLY A 129 -29.06 -14.16 1.33
CA GLY A 129 -30.03 -13.43 0.51
C GLY A 129 -30.07 -11.92 0.72
N ASP A 130 -29.22 -11.39 1.60
CA ASP A 130 -29.23 -9.96 1.96
C ASP A 130 -28.62 -9.08 0.85
N VAL A 131 -27.80 -9.68 -0.01
CA VAL A 131 -27.22 -9.02 -1.18
C VAL A 131 -27.28 -9.93 -2.40
N ASP A 132 -27.26 -9.32 -3.58
CA ASP A 132 -27.26 -10.03 -4.86
C ASP A 132 -25.85 -10.31 -5.38
N ALA A 133 -25.79 -11.17 -6.40
CA ALA A 133 -24.56 -11.56 -7.08
C ALA A 133 -23.75 -10.36 -7.57
N ASP A 134 -24.42 -9.32 -8.07
CA ASP A 134 -23.77 -8.12 -8.60
C ASP A 134 -22.99 -7.34 -7.55
N ALA A 135 -23.44 -7.35 -6.28
CA ALA A 135 -22.69 -6.75 -5.18
C ALA A 135 -21.38 -7.50 -4.92
N VAL A 136 -21.40 -8.84 -5.01
CA VAL A 136 -20.21 -9.68 -4.86
C VAL A 136 -19.24 -9.46 -6.02
N LYS A 137 -19.76 -9.42 -7.25
CA LYS A 137 -18.99 -9.15 -8.47
C LYS A 137 -18.30 -7.79 -8.40
N SER A 138 -19.05 -6.75 -8.02
CA SER A 138 -18.53 -5.38 -7.93
C SER A 138 -17.41 -5.26 -6.90
N ALA A 139 -17.58 -5.87 -5.72
CA ALA A 139 -16.54 -5.86 -4.68
C ALA A 139 -15.23 -6.56 -5.11
N ALA A 140 -15.31 -7.60 -5.94
CA ALA A 140 -14.11 -8.21 -6.53
C ALA A 140 -13.40 -7.26 -7.49
N THR A 141 -14.16 -6.55 -8.32
CA THR A 141 -13.62 -5.59 -9.29
C THR A 141 -12.98 -4.38 -8.60
N GLU A 142 -13.66 -3.78 -7.62
CA GLU A 142 -13.14 -2.63 -6.86
C GLU A 142 -11.78 -2.94 -6.22
N LEU A 143 -11.61 -4.17 -5.73
CA LEU A 143 -10.34 -4.59 -5.14
C LEU A 143 -9.21 -4.67 -6.18
N ILE A 144 -9.50 -5.19 -7.38
CA ILE A 144 -8.53 -5.24 -8.49
C ILE A 144 -8.13 -3.82 -8.88
N GLU A 145 -9.09 -2.91 -9.00
CA GLU A 145 -8.84 -1.51 -9.33
C GLU A 145 -8.00 -0.81 -8.24
N GLU A 146 -8.28 -1.09 -6.96
CA GLU A 146 -7.50 -0.55 -5.83
C GLU A 146 -6.04 -1.07 -5.85
N GLU A 147 -5.83 -2.36 -6.12
CA GLU A 147 -4.50 -2.95 -6.22
C GLU A 147 -3.71 -2.38 -7.41
N GLU A 148 -4.35 -2.23 -8.57
CA GLU A 148 -3.75 -1.59 -9.75
C GLU A 148 -3.39 -0.12 -9.47
N ALA A 149 -4.27 0.63 -8.80
CA ALA A 149 -4.02 2.00 -8.40
C ALA A 149 -2.82 2.10 -7.43
N LYS A 150 -2.74 1.22 -6.42
CA LYS A 150 -1.59 1.16 -5.50
C LYS A 150 -0.29 0.88 -6.22
N LYS A 151 -0.29 -0.08 -7.15
CA LYS A 151 0.90 -0.38 -7.97
C LYS A 151 1.32 0.84 -8.79
N ARG A 152 0.37 1.54 -9.39
CA ARG A 152 0.65 2.74 -10.19
C ARG A 152 1.21 3.89 -9.34
N ILE A 153 0.73 4.06 -8.12
CA ILE A 153 1.27 5.05 -7.18
C ILE A 153 2.75 4.75 -6.88
N LEU A 154 3.09 3.50 -6.57
CA LEU A 154 4.48 3.12 -6.30
C LEU A 154 5.41 3.39 -7.50
N GLU A 155 4.97 3.07 -8.72
CA GLU A 155 5.73 3.37 -9.94
C GLU A 155 5.96 4.89 -10.14
N LEU A 156 4.96 5.71 -9.77
CA LEU A 156 5.07 7.17 -9.85
C LEU A 156 5.99 7.73 -8.78
N GLU A 157 5.97 7.18 -7.55
CA GLU A 157 6.87 7.58 -6.47
C GLU A 157 8.34 7.29 -6.82
N GLU A 158 8.63 6.13 -7.42
CA GLU A 158 9.98 5.82 -7.91
C GLU A 158 10.43 6.81 -9.00
N ARG A 159 9.57 7.11 -9.97
CA ARG A 159 9.87 8.11 -11.01
C ARG A 159 10.13 9.51 -10.45
N ILE A 160 9.35 9.94 -9.47
CA ILE A 160 9.55 11.24 -8.81
C ILE A 160 10.91 11.27 -8.10
N LYS A 161 11.30 10.18 -7.45
CA LYS A 161 12.60 10.06 -6.78
C LYS A 161 13.75 10.18 -7.78
N ASP A 162 13.67 9.53 -8.93
CA ASP A 162 14.67 9.62 -10.00
C ASP A 162 14.75 11.03 -10.59
N LEU A 163 13.61 11.67 -10.83
CA LEU A 163 13.56 13.06 -11.30
C LEU A 163 14.18 14.03 -10.30
N ASN A 164 13.93 13.85 -9.00
CA ASN A 164 14.55 14.67 -7.96
C ASN A 164 16.08 14.50 -7.90
N LYS A 165 16.57 13.28 -8.16
CA LYS A 165 18.01 13.03 -8.27
C LYS A 165 18.62 13.78 -9.46
N LEU A 166 18.00 13.69 -10.64
CA LEU A 166 18.44 14.41 -11.84
C LEU A 166 18.39 15.94 -11.65
N LEU A 167 17.37 16.46 -10.96
CA LEU A 167 17.29 17.88 -10.61
C LEU A 167 18.46 18.30 -9.71
N SER A 168 18.77 17.52 -8.67
CA SER A 168 19.93 17.79 -7.80
C SER A 168 21.26 17.76 -8.56
N GLU A 169 21.45 16.80 -9.47
CA GLU A 169 22.63 16.74 -10.34
C GLU A 169 22.72 17.97 -11.25
N LYS A 170 21.60 18.41 -11.82
CA LYS A 170 21.53 19.63 -12.63
C LYS A 170 21.87 20.88 -11.82
N ASP A 171 21.35 21.02 -10.60
CA ASP A 171 21.64 22.16 -9.73
C ASP A 171 23.12 22.24 -9.37
N GLN A 172 23.77 21.09 -9.14
CA GLN A 172 25.23 21.04 -8.93
C GLN A 172 26.02 21.49 -10.17
N ILE A 173 25.55 21.13 -11.37
CA ILE A 173 26.18 21.56 -12.62
C ILE A 173 26.03 23.08 -12.79
N ILE A 174 24.84 23.62 -12.53
CA ILE A 174 24.58 25.07 -12.59
C ILE A 174 25.48 25.80 -11.59
N TYR A 175 25.53 25.34 -10.34
CA TYR A 175 26.40 25.93 -9.32
C TYR A 175 27.88 25.95 -9.73
N LYS A 176 28.39 24.84 -10.27
CA LYS A 176 29.78 24.78 -10.78
C LYS A 176 30.02 25.76 -11.92
N LYS A 177 29.05 25.88 -12.84
CA LYS A 177 29.13 26.81 -13.96
C LYS A 177 29.12 28.26 -13.47
N ASP A 178 28.25 28.61 -12.54
CA ASP A 178 28.15 29.97 -12.01
C ASP A 178 29.44 30.38 -11.29
N LYS A 179 30.00 29.47 -10.48
CA LYS A 179 31.31 29.68 -9.84
C LYS A 179 32.43 29.90 -10.86
N LEU A 180 32.48 29.08 -11.91
CA LEU A 180 33.47 29.24 -12.98
C LEU A 180 33.32 30.59 -13.70
N MET A 181 32.09 31.04 -13.94
CA MET A 181 31.83 32.35 -14.55
C MET A 181 32.24 33.51 -13.64
N GLU A 182 32.06 33.38 -12.33
CA GLU A 182 32.53 34.35 -11.34
C GLU A 182 34.06 34.44 -11.32
N ASP A 183 34.74 33.29 -11.33
CA ASP A 183 36.21 33.22 -11.42
C ASP A 183 36.72 33.88 -12.71
N TYR A 184 36.08 33.64 -13.86
CA TYR A 184 36.41 34.29 -15.13
C TYR A 184 36.22 35.81 -15.08
N ARG A 185 35.12 36.31 -14.49
CA ARG A 185 34.88 37.74 -14.31
C ARG A 185 35.96 38.39 -13.45
N GLY A 186 36.27 37.79 -12.30
CA GLY A 186 37.32 38.31 -11.41
C GLY A 186 38.71 38.35 -12.07
N ARG A 187 39.02 37.43 -12.99
CA ARG A 187 40.25 37.48 -13.79
C ARG A 187 40.21 38.59 -14.84
N ALA A 188 39.08 38.75 -15.54
CA ALA A 188 38.90 39.80 -16.53
C ALA A 188 39.06 41.20 -15.90
N ASP A 189 38.45 41.43 -14.73
CA ASP A 189 38.56 42.69 -14.00
C ASP A 189 40.03 43.00 -13.65
N LYS A 190 40.79 42.01 -13.15
CA LYS A 190 42.24 42.19 -12.87
C LYS A 190 43.05 42.54 -14.11
N ILE A 191 42.73 41.95 -15.27
CA ILE A 191 43.41 42.25 -16.53
C ILE A 191 43.08 43.68 -16.97
N ILE A 192 41.81 44.10 -16.83
CA ILE A 192 41.38 45.47 -17.14
C ILE A 192 42.12 46.47 -16.25
N ASP A 193 42.12 46.27 -14.93
CA ASP A 193 42.82 47.14 -13.96
C ASP A 193 44.32 47.26 -14.28
N ALA A 194 44.96 46.13 -14.61
CA ALA A 194 46.38 46.10 -14.96
C ALA A 194 46.65 46.79 -16.31
N ALA A 195 45.76 46.64 -17.30
CA ALA A 195 45.85 47.30 -18.60
C ALA A 195 45.63 48.81 -18.48
N GLU A 196 44.69 49.26 -17.65
CA GLU A 196 44.48 50.68 -17.34
C GLU A 196 45.71 51.30 -16.66
N THR A 197 46.28 50.59 -15.67
CA THR A 197 47.52 51.01 -15.00
C THR A 197 48.67 51.16 -16.00
N LEU A 198 48.83 50.17 -16.89
CA LEU A 198 49.84 50.20 -17.96
C LEU A 198 49.61 51.39 -18.90
N TYR A 199 48.37 51.62 -19.31
CA TYR A 199 48.01 52.72 -20.21
C TYR A 199 48.34 54.09 -19.61
N ILE A 200 48.04 54.30 -18.33
CA ILE A 200 48.38 55.53 -17.59
C ILE A 200 49.90 55.73 -17.55
N ASP A 201 50.65 54.70 -17.15
CA ASP A 201 52.12 54.79 -17.01
C ASP A 201 52.84 55.01 -18.36
N VAL A 202 52.33 54.40 -19.44
CA VAL A 202 52.84 54.56 -20.80
C VAL A 202 52.58 55.97 -21.34
N ASN A 203 51.37 56.52 -21.14
CA ASN A 203 51.04 57.88 -21.57
C ASN A 203 51.80 58.96 -20.80
N GLN A 204 52.28 58.67 -19.59
CA GLN A 204 53.17 59.55 -18.82
C GLN A 204 54.66 59.42 -19.19
N GLN A 205 55.01 58.60 -20.20
CA GLN A 205 56.37 58.30 -20.66
C GLN A 205 57.28 57.61 -19.62
N TRP A 206 56.71 56.85 -18.68
CA TRP A 206 57.45 56.24 -17.55
C TRP A 206 57.84 54.77 -17.80
N PHE A 207 58.28 54.45 -19.01
CA PHE A 207 58.57 53.08 -19.49
C PHE A 207 59.61 52.29 -18.70
N HIS A 208 60.43 52.96 -17.88
CA HIS A 208 61.53 52.34 -17.14
C HIS A 208 61.18 52.03 -15.67
N ARG A 209 59.96 52.32 -15.22
CA ARG A 209 59.58 52.07 -13.82
C ARG A 209 59.29 50.59 -13.55
N PRO A 210 59.70 50.07 -12.38
CA PRO A 210 59.38 48.70 -11.93
C PRO A 210 57.87 48.37 -11.98
N ALA A 211 57.01 49.38 -11.88
CA ALA A 211 55.55 49.25 -11.95
C ALA A 211 55.05 48.72 -13.30
N VAL A 212 55.59 49.20 -14.44
CA VAL A 212 55.21 48.75 -15.80
C VAL A 212 55.59 47.29 -16.03
N LYS A 213 56.79 46.88 -15.59
CA LYS A 213 57.24 45.47 -15.68
C LYS A 213 56.42 44.56 -14.77
N LYS A 214 55.97 45.07 -13.62
CA LYS A 214 55.09 44.33 -12.71
C LYS A 214 53.69 44.17 -13.32
N ALA A 215 53.10 45.21 -13.88
CA ALA A 215 51.79 45.17 -14.52
C ALA A 215 51.75 44.18 -15.70
N LEU A 216 52.77 44.18 -16.58
CA LEU A 216 52.87 43.18 -17.66
C LEU A 216 52.98 41.74 -17.13
N LYS A 217 53.76 41.54 -16.07
CA LYS A 217 53.91 40.22 -15.45
C LYS A 217 52.62 39.76 -14.75
N ASP A 218 51.87 40.69 -14.17
CA ASP A 218 50.58 40.42 -13.52
C ASP A 218 49.50 40.08 -14.57
N ILE A 219 49.52 40.72 -15.76
CA ILE A 219 48.69 40.33 -16.92
C ILE A 219 49.06 38.94 -17.42
N ASP A 220 50.34 38.67 -17.71
CA ASP A 220 50.79 37.35 -18.19
C ASP A 220 50.43 36.23 -17.20
N ARG A 221 50.55 36.50 -15.91
CA ARG A 221 50.19 35.54 -14.86
C ARG A 221 48.68 35.26 -14.83
N ALA A 222 47.85 36.29 -15.01
CA ALA A 222 46.39 36.15 -15.05
C ALA A 222 45.87 35.39 -16.29
N PHE A 223 46.67 35.28 -17.35
CA PHE A 223 46.38 34.48 -18.55
C PHE A 223 46.82 33.01 -18.45
N ILE A 224 47.81 32.68 -17.59
CA ILE A 224 48.41 31.33 -17.48
C ILE A 224 47.80 30.49 -16.34
N GLU A 225 47.49 31.10 -15.19
CA GLU A 225 46.78 30.45 -14.06
C GLU A 225 45.27 30.45 -14.29
#